data_AF-A0A2G0CCY0-F1
#
_entry.id   AF-A0A2G0CCY0-F1
#
_cell.length_a   1.000
_cell.length_b   1.000
_cell.length_c   1.000
_cell.angle_alpha   90.00
_cell.angle_beta   90.00
_cell.angle_gamma   90.00
#
_symmetry.space_group_name_H-M   'P 1'
#
loop_
_entity.id
_entity.type
_entity.pdbx_description
1 polymer ?
#
loop_
_entity_poly.entity_id
_entity_poly.type
_entity_poly.pdbx_seq_one_letter_code
_entity_poly.pdbx_strand_id
1 'polypeptide(L)'
;MDAPQMKPKSFWQRPEGVTGLLFLVALVGVLGFVLVSFGSAILSFISTTIGLVVAGLILLAILYMVFDPKMRNLVFYMYKSVMRAITGLFVQIDPIGILKTYVDELQGNLRKMNKQISQLRAQMHKLKEVIVNNEREISSNLKIAGKAKETNKRNVMILKSRRAGRLKDSNIKLEELYKKMEVLYRVLTKMYENSAILAEDIQDQVAVKEQERKAIHASHGAMQSAMSIIQGDPDQRAMFDMAMENITEDVANKVGEMERFMEVSANFMDSVDLQNGVFEEEGLNMLEEWEKESNSLLLGEEKSSLLLQANNDSEVLDLDAPMPERAKKTGGANQYDSFFN
;
A
#
# COMPACT_ATOMS: atom_id res chain seq x y z
N MET A 1 -10.87 -9.48 18.97
CA MET A 1 -9.89 -10.06 18.02
C MET A 1 -8.58 -10.14 18.75
N ASP A 2 -8.15 -11.35 19.13
CA ASP A 2 -6.86 -11.53 19.81
C ASP A 2 -5.73 -11.23 18.83
N ALA A 3 -4.88 -10.27 19.20
CA ALA A 3 -3.73 -9.87 18.40
C ALA A 3 -2.82 -11.09 18.20
N PRO A 4 -2.41 -11.43 16.97
CA PRO A 4 -1.46 -12.50 16.75
C PRO A 4 -0.16 -12.17 17.48
N GLN A 5 0.23 -13.01 18.43
CA GLN A 5 1.54 -12.93 19.08
C GLN A 5 2.62 -13.20 18.03
N MET A 6 3.12 -12.15 17.38
CA MET A 6 4.11 -12.27 16.32
C MET A 6 5.53 -12.16 16.87
N LYS A 7 6.36 -13.14 16.50
CA LYS A 7 7.76 -13.26 16.93
C LYS A 7 8.61 -12.11 16.39
N PRO A 8 9.58 -11.59 17.16
CA PRO A 8 10.44 -10.49 16.70
C PRO A 8 11.24 -10.88 15.45
N LYS A 9 11.27 -9.98 14.44
CA LYS A 9 12.04 -10.15 13.18
C LYS A 9 13.51 -10.47 13.47
N SER A 10 14.07 -11.44 12.74
CA SER A 10 15.47 -11.87 12.87
C SER A 10 16.44 -10.76 12.45
N PHE A 11 17.64 -10.72 13.04
CA PHE A 11 18.65 -9.69 12.77
C PHE A 11 18.98 -9.52 11.28
N TRP A 12 18.95 -10.61 10.51
CA TRP A 12 19.24 -10.64 9.07
C TRP A 12 18.11 -10.11 8.17
N GLN A 13 16.89 -9.98 8.72
CA GLN A 13 15.74 -9.41 8.00
C GLN A 13 15.63 -7.89 8.20
N ARG A 14 16.40 -7.34 9.13
CA ARG A 14 16.49 -5.90 9.34
C ARG A 14 17.45 -5.30 8.30
N PRO A 15 17.25 -4.05 7.87
CA PRO A 15 18.18 -3.35 6.99
C PRO A 15 19.62 -3.39 7.53
N GLU A 16 19.80 -3.44 8.86
CA GLU A 16 21.09 -3.60 9.55
C GLU A 16 21.86 -4.88 9.17
N GLY A 17 21.15 -6.00 8.98
CA GLY A 17 21.74 -7.30 8.66
C GLY A 17 22.14 -7.43 7.19
N VAL A 18 21.36 -6.82 6.29
CA VAL A 18 21.63 -6.82 4.84
C VAL A 18 22.85 -5.96 4.51
N THR A 19 22.95 -4.76 5.10
CA THR A 19 24.14 -3.92 5.00
C THR A 19 25.36 -4.56 5.66
N GLY A 20 25.13 -5.30 6.75
CA GLY A 20 26.18 -6.08 7.41
C GLY A 20 26.76 -7.15 6.48
N LEU A 21 25.92 -7.91 5.80
CA LEU A 21 26.37 -8.95 4.88
C LEU A 21 27.23 -8.36 3.73
N LEU A 22 26.80 -7.25 3.15
CA LEU A 22 27.59 -6.52 2.13
C LEU A 22 28.92 -6.00 2.69
N PHE A 23 28.92 -5.47 3.91
CA PHE A 23 30.14 -5.00 4.56
C PHE A 23 31.08 -6.16 4.91
N LEU A 24 30.57 -7.31 5.33
CA LEU A 24 31.37 -8.52 5.59
C LEU A 24 32.03 -9.03 4.30
N VAL A 25 31.28 -9.06 3.19
CA VAL A 25 31.82 -9.42 1.87
C VAL A 25 32.88 -8.42 1.42
N ALA A 26 32.63 -7.11 1.60
CA ALA A 26 33.61 -6.07 1.32
C ALA A 26 34.86 -6.19 2.21
N LEU A 27 34.70 -6.50 3.49
CA LEU A 27 35.80 -6.66 4.45
C LEU A 27 36.64 -7.91 4.14
N VAL A 28 36.01 -9.02 3.76
CA VAL A 28 36.70 -10.22 3.25
C VAL A 28 37.42 -9.90 1.93
N GLY A 29 36.81 -9.12 1.05
CA GLY A 29 37.42 -8.64 -0.19
C GLY A 29 38.64 -7.74 0.05
N VAL A 30 38.56 -6.81 1.00
CA VAL A 30 39.66 -5.93 1.41
C VAL A 30 40.77 -6.72 2.09
N LEU A 31 40.43 -7.66 2.99
CA LEU A 31 41.41 -8.54 3.61
C LEU A 31 42.10 -9.42 2.55
N GLY A 32 41.36 -9.97 1.60
CA GLY A 32 41.91 -10.72 0.47
C GLY A 32 42.84 -9.86 -0.40
N PHE A 33 42.44 -8.62 -0.70
CA PHE A 33 43.27 -7.68 -1.46
C PHE A 33 44.56 -7.31 -0.71
N VAL A 34 44.49 -7.01 0.59
CA VAL A 34 45.65 -6.72 1.43
C VAL A 34 46.60 -7.92 1.51
N LEU A 35 46.08 -9.14 1.66
CA LEU A 35 46.89 -10.36 1.68
C LEU A 35 47.59 -10.62 0.34
N VAL A 36 46.96 -10.30 -0.79
CA VAL A 36 47.57 -10.45 -2.13
C VAL A 36 48.57 -9.33 -2.40
N SER A 37 48.24 -8.08 -2.09
CA SER A 37 49.09 -6.91 -2.35
C SER A 37 50.31 -6.84 -1.43
N PHE A 38 50.20 -7.26 -0.17
CA PHE A 38 51.30 -7.32 0.79
C PHE A 38 51.82 -8.75 1.01
N GLY A 39 51.41 -9.71 0.18
CA GLY A 39 51.75 -11.13 0.34
C GLY A 39 53.24 -11.40 0.37
N SER A 40 54.04 -10.67 -0.40
CA SER A 40 55.50 -10.78 -0.40
C SER A 40 56.15 -10.29 0.90
N ALA A 41 55.67 -9.16 1.45
CA ALA A 41 56.14 -8.61 2.73
C ALA A 41 55.69 -9.47 3.93
N ILE A 42 54.49 -10.04 3.86
CA ILE A 42 53.96 -10.96 4.86
C ILE A 42 54.77 -12.28 4.83
N LEU A 43 55.08 -12.82 3.66
CA LEU A 43 55.94 -14.01 3.54
C LEU A 43 57.35 -13.76 4.07
N SER A 44 57.95 -12.58 3.79
CA SER A 44 59.28 -12.24 4.32
C SER A 44 59.28 -12.03 5.84
N PHE A 45 58.15 -11.59 6.40
CA PHE A 45 58.00 -11.45 7.84
C PHE A 45 57.81 -12.81 8.51
N ILE A 46 56.96 -13.68 7.96
CA ILE A 46 56.70 -15.04 8.46
C ILE A 46 57.95 -15.93 8.37
N SER A 47 58.83 -15.72 7.39
CA SER A 47 60.11 -16.46 7.30
C SER A 47 61.10 -16.10 8.41
N THR A 48 60.86 -15.01 9.14
CA THR A 48 61.66 -14.63 10.31
C THR A 48 61.12 -15.36 11.55
N THR A 49 61.99 -15.83 12.45
CA THR A 49 61.58 -16.58 13.67
C THR A 49 60.55 -15.81 14.51
N ILE A 50 60.65 -14.48 14.59
CA ILE A 50 59.69 -13.63 15.29
C ILE A 50 58.34 -13.57 14.56
N GLY A 51 58.35 -13.40 13.24
CA GLY A 51 57.11 -13.33 12.46
C GLY A 51 56.38 -14.66 12.38
N LEU A 52 57.08 -15.79 12.43
CA LEU A 52 56.48 -17.12 12.51
C LEU A 52 55.74 -17.33 13.84
N VAL A 53 56.34 -16.88 14.95
CA VAL A 53 55.69 -16.92 16.28
C VAL A 53 54.47 -16.00 16.32
N VAL A 54 54.58 -14.78 15.80
CA VAL A 54 53.47 -13.82 15.75
C VAL A 54 52.33 -14.31 14.86
N ALA A 55 52.64 -14.84 13.67
CA ALA A 55 51.64 -15.40 12.77
C ALA A 55 50.96 -16.63 13.39
N GLY A 56 51.72 -17.50 14.07
CA GLY A 56 51.18 -18.64 14.80
C GLY A 56 50.22 -18.22 15.93
N LEU A 57 50.55 -17.17 16.68
CA LEU A 57 49.68 -16.61 17.72
C LEU A 57 48.39 -16.02 17.15
N ILE A 58 48.47 -15.30 16.03
CA ILE A 58 47.28 -14.77 15.35
C ILE A 58 46.39 -15.90 14.85
N LEU A 59 46.98 -16.95 14.27
CA LEU A 59 46.24 -18.12 13.79
C LEU A 59 45.57 -18.86 14.96
N LEU A 60 46.27 -19.04 16.08
CA LEU A 60 45.72 -19.59 17.31
C LEU A 60 44.59 -18.72 17.88
N ALA A 61 44.73 -17.39 17.85
CA ALA A 61 43.70 -16.47 18.32
C ALA A 61 42.43 -16.53 17.45
N ILE A 62 42.58 -16.63 16.13
CA ILE A 62 41.45 -16.80 15.19
C ILE A 62 40.79 -18.17 15.42
N LEU A 63 41.58 -19.22 15.59
CA LEU A 63 41.07 -20.57 15.83
C LEU A 63 40.34 -20.64 17.18
N TYR A 64 40.88 -20.02 18.22
CA TYR A 64 40.22 -19.86 19.52
C TYR A 64 38.91 -19.07 19.42
N MET A 65 38.87 -18.00 18.62
CA MET A 65 37.67 -17.20 18.38
C MET A 65 36.54 -18.00 17.70
N VAL A 66 36.88 -18.91 16.78
CA VAL A 66 35.89 -19.74 16.04
C VAL A 66 35.41 -20.92 16.88
N PHE A 67 36.30 -21.58 17.63
CA PHE A 67 35.98 -22.78 18.39
C PHE A 67 35.33 -22.48 19.76
N ASP A 68 35.63 -21.35 20.40
CA ASP A 68 35.01 -20.99 21.69
C ASP A 68 33.63 -20.32 21.47
N PRO A 69 32.52 -20.95 21.91
CA PRO A 69 31.18 -20.40 21.72
C PRO A 69 30.96 -19.06 22.44
N LYS A 70 31.71 -18.76 23.51
CA LYS A 70 31.61 -17.47 24.22
C LYS A 70 32.27 -16.34 23.42
N MET A 71 33.43 -16.60 22.84
CA MET A 71 34.15 -15.62 22.02
C MET A 71 33.41 -15.34 20.71
N ARG A 72 32.85 -16.38 20.07
CA ARG A 72 32.01 -16.21 18.89
C ARG A 72 30.80 -15.32 19.17
N ASN A 73 30.12 -15.53 20.30
CA ASN A 73 28.99 -14.69 20.69
C ASN A 73 29.42 -13.25 20.96
N LEU A 74 30.54 -13.03 21.65
CA LEU A 74 31.06 -11.69 21.94
C LEU A 74 31.39 -10.92 20.65
N VAL A 75 32.11 -11.55 19.72
CA VAL A 75 32.43 -10.95 18.43
C VAL A 75 31.18 -10.70 17.60
N PHE A 76 30.20 -11.60 17.64
CA PHE A 76 28.89 -11.39 17.01
C PHE A 76 28.13 -10.21 17.61
N TYR A 77 28.14 -10.03 18.93
CA TYR A 77 27.52 -8.88 19.58
C TYR A 77 28.28 -7.57 19.31
N MET A 78 29.61 -7.59 19.29
CA MET A 78 30.43 -6.45 18.88
C MET A 78 30.13 -6.04 17.44
N TYR A 79 30.10 -7.01 16.53
CA TYR A 79 29.72 -6.80 15.13
C TYR A 79 28.31 -6.21 15.01
N LYS A 80 27.33 -6.76 15.74
CA LYS A 80 25.96 -6.22 15.80
C LYS A 80 25.94 -4.77 16.31
N SER A 81 26.75 -4.43 17.31
CA SER A 81 26.84 -3.07 17.86
C SER A 81 27.45 -2.09 16.88
N VAL A 82 28.53 -2.48 16.18
CA VAL A 82 29.19 -1.65 15.16
C VAL A 82 28.28 -1.46 13.96
N MET A 83 27.63 -2.53 13.49
CA MET A 83 26.69 -2.43 12.38
C MET A 83 25.51 -1.52 12.71
N ARG A 84 24.97 -1.58 13.93
CA ARG A 84 23.93 -0.66 14.39
C ARG A 84 24.38 0.80 14.40
N ALA A 85 25.63 1.06 14.80
CA ALA A 85 26.21 2.40 14.80
C ALA A 85 26.43 2.93 13.37
N ILE A 86 26.90 2.08 12.46
CA ILE A 86 27.11 2.42 11.05
C ILE A 86 25.76 2.63 10.35
N THR A 87 24.78 1.74 10.55
CA THR A 87 23.45 1.89 9.94
C THR A 87 22.71 3.09 10.50
N GLY A 88 22.90 3.42 11.79
CA GLY A 88 22.36 4.65 12.39
C GLY A 88 22.94 5.94 11.80
N LEU A 89 24.13 5.90 11.17
CA LEU A 89 24.72 7.04 10.45
C LEU A 89 24.20 7.18 9.01
N PHE A 90 23.82 6.09 8.36
CA PHE A 90 23.40 6.09 6.94
C PHE A 90 21.89 5.93 6.73
N VAL A 91 21.14 5.47 7.73
CA VAL A 91 19.68 5.29 7.68
C VAL A 91 19.08 5.81 9.00
N GLN A 92 18.70 7.09 9.03
CA GLN A 92 17.80 7.58 10.06
C GLN A 92 16.40 7.01 9.78
N ILE A 93 16.10 5.85 10.37
CA ILE A 93 14.72 5.38 10.48
C ILE A 93 14.06 6.25 11.55
N ASP A 94 13.62 7.47 11.19
CA ASP A 94 12.67 8.20 12.02
C ASP A 94 11.26 7.69 11.67
N PRO A 95 10.67 6.79 12.46
CA PRO A 95 9.42 6.16 12.09
C PRO A 95 8.26 7.16 12.07
N ILE A 96 8.37 8.27 12.81
CA ILE A 96 7.40 9.38 12.74
C ILE A 96 7.54 10.12 11.41
N GLY A 97 8.76 10.30 10.91
CA GLY A 97 9.00 10.88 9.59
C GLY A 97 8.38 10.04 8.47
N ILE A 98 8.54 8.72 8.55
CA ILE A 98 7.95 7.79 7.58
C ILE A 98 6.42 7.86 7.62
N LEU A 99 5.80 7.87 8.81
CA LEU A 99 4.35 8.03 8.92
C LEU A 99 3.84 9.35 8.35
N LYS A 100 4.57 10.47 8.55
CA LYS A 100 4.21 11.75 7.92
C LYS A 100 4.21 11.65 6.41
N THR A 101 5.24 11.04 5.83
CA THR A 101 5.29 10.78 4.38
C THR A 101 4.10 9.94 3.93
N TYR A 102 3.75 8.88 4.66
CA TYR A 102 2.58 8.07 4.30
C TYR A 102 1.26 8.83 4.45
N VAL A 103 1.11 9.70 5.45
CA VAL A 103 -0.06 10.59 5.55
C VAL A 103 -0.15 11.52 4.34
N ASP A 104 0.98 12.10 3.93
CA ASP A 104 1.03 12.97 2.75
C ASP A 104 0.71 12.21 1.46
N GLU A 105 1.26 11.01 1.28
CA GLU A 105 0.95 10.10 0.17
C GLU A 105 -0.54 9.72 0.16
N LEU A 106 -1.08 9.33 1.30
CA LEU A 106 -2.49 8.99 1.48
C LEU A 106 -3.38 10.18 1.13
N GLN A 107 -3.05 11.39 1.59
CA GLN A 107 -3.76 12.62 1.20
C GLN A 107 -3.66 12.90 -0.31
N GLY A 108 -2.52 12.63 -0.93
CA GLY A 108 -2.32 12.72 -2.38
C GLY A 108 -3.18 11.72 -3.14
N ASN A 109 -3.25 10.48 -2.67
CA ASN A 109 -4.04 9.40 -3.25
C ASN A 109 -5.54 9.65 -3.12
N LEU A 110 -6.00 10.20 -1.99
CA LEU A 110 -7.39 10.68 -1.85
C LEU A 110 -7.76 11.70 -2.94
N ARG A 111 -6.85 12.62 -3.29
CA ARG A 111 -7.11 13.60 -4.37
C ARG A 111 -7.21 12.92 -5.74
N LYS A 112 -6.32 11.96 -6.03
CA LYS A 112 -6.36 11.17 -7.27
C LYS A 112 -7.64 10.34 -7.36
N MET A 113 -8.01 9.66 -6.28
CA MET A 113 -9.23 8.86 -6.17
C MET A 113 -10.47 9.71 -6.41
N ASN A 114 -10.59 10.89 -5.77
CA ASN A 114 -11.72 11.79 -6.02
C ASN A 114 -11.84 12.21 -7.50
N LYS A 115 -10.70 12.44 -8.16
CA LYS A 115 -10.66 12.75 -9.61
C LYS A 115 -11.15 11.55 -10.42
N GLN A 116 -10.67 10.34 -10.13
CA GLN A 116 -11.10 9.12 -10.81
C GLN A 116 -12.60 8.85 -10.61
N ILE A 117 -13.13 8.99 -9.39
CA ILE A 117 -14.57 8.86 -9.10
C ILE A 117 -15.39 9.85 -9.94
N SER A 118 -14.95 11.11 -10.01
CA SER A 118 -15.63 12.14 -10.81
C SER A 118 -15.62 11.81 -12.30
N GLN A 119 -14.49 11.33 -12.82
CA GLN A 119 -14.37 10.90 -14.22
C GLN A 119 -15.24 9.68 -14.51
N LEU A 120 -15.25 8.68 -13.63
CA LEU A 120 -16.06 7.48 -13.74
C LEU A 120 -17.55 7.82 -13.75
N ARG A 121 -18.00 8.65 -12.81
CA ARG A 121 -19.39 9.16 -12.76
C ARG A 121 -19.80 9.81 -14.08
N ALA A 122 -18.95 10.67 -14.65
CA ALA A 122 -19.22 11.32 -15.93
C ALA A 122 -19.32 10.31 -17.10
N GLN A 123 -18.47 9.28 -17.12
CA GLN A 123 -18.55 8.23 -18.15
C GLN A 123 -19.80 7.36 -17.99
N MET A 124 -20.22 7.05 -16.76
CA MET A 124 -21.46 6.35 -16.47
C MET A 124 -22.69 7.11 -16.99
N HIS A 125 -22.74 8.43 -16.80
CA HIS A 125 -23.84 9.25 -17.35
C HIS A 125 -23.89 9.20 -18.89
N LYS A 126 -22.74 9.34 -19.57
CA LYS A 126 -22.68 9.24 -21.04
C LYS A 126 -23.12 7.87 -21.53
N LEU A 127 -22.65 6.80 -20.88
CA LEU A 127 -23.02 5.43 -21.21
C LEU A 127 -24.53 5.22 -21.05
N LYS A 128 -25.11 5.71 -19.94
CA LYS A 128 -26.54 5.65 -19.69
C LYS A 128 -27.34 6.41 -20.75
N GLU A 129 -26.86 7.59 -21.16
CA GLU A 129 -27.49 8.37 -22.22
C GLU A 129 -27.49 7.62 -23.56
N VAL A 130 -26.38 6.96 -23.92
CA VAL A 130 -26.28 6.12 -25.12
C VAL A 130 -27.27 4.96 -25.07
N ILE A 131 -27.37 4.25 -23.95
CA ILE A 131 -28.32 3.14 -23.76
C ILE A 131 -29.76 3.63 -23.99
N VAL A 132 -30.15 4.75 -23.36
CA VAL A 132 -31.50 5.33 -23.49
C VAL A 132 -31.78 5.81 -24.92
N ASN A 133 -30.79 6.40 -25.60
CA ASN A 133 -30.93 6.80 -26.99
C ASN A 133 -31.11 5.60 -27.92
N ASN A 134 -30.35 4.52 -27.70
CA ASN A 134 -30.51 3.26 -28.42
C ASN A 134 -31.90 2.64 -28.18
N GLU A 135 -32.43 2.67 -26.95
CA GLU A 135 -33.79 2.19 -26.66
C GLU A 135 -34.86 2.96 -27.44
N ARG A 136 -34.74 4.28 -27.51
CA ARG A 136 -35.63 5.14 -28.31
C ARG A 136 -35.53 4.77 -29.80
N GLU A 137 -34.32 4.58 -30.32
CA GLU A 137 -34.10 4.14 -31.70
C GLU A 137 -34.67 2.75 -31.98
N ILE A 138 -34.52 1.80 -31.04
CA ILE A 138 -35.10 0.45 -31.14
C ILE A 138 -36.62 0.57 -31.26
N SER A 139 -37.28 1.30 -30.35
CA SER A 139 -38.72 1.51 -30.37
C SER A 139 -39.19 2.15 -31.69
N SER A 140 -38.48 3.17 -32.16
CA SER A 140 -38.75 3.84 -33.44
C SER A 140 -38.61 2.89 -34.64
N ASN A 141 -37.49 2.16 -34.73
CA ASN A 141 -37.24 1.21 -35.82
C ASN A 141 -38.26 0.06 -35.83
N LEU A 142 -38.66 -0.45 -34.66
CA LEU A 142 -39.71 -1.47 -34.54
C LEU A 142 -41.09 -0.96 -34.97
N LYS A 143 -41.46 0.28 -34.61
CA LYS A 143 -42.70 0.92 -35.07
C LYS A 143 -42.73 1.07 -36.60
N ILE A 144 -41.62 1.49 -37.21
CA ILE A 144 -41.50 1.61 -38.67
C ILE A 144 -41.56 0.21 -39.32
N ALA A 145 -40.91 -0.79 -38.73
CA ALA A 145 -40.96 -2.17 -39.23
C ALA A 145 -42.40 -2.73 -39.18
N GLY A 146 -43.15 -2.45 -38.12
CA GLY A 146 -44.57 -2.80 -37.99
C GLY A 146 -45.44 -2.18 -39.09
N LYS A 147 -45.32 -0.86 -39.31
CA LYS A 147 -46.02 -0.18 -40.42
C LYS A 147 -45.59 -0.70 -41.80
N ALA A 148 -44.31 -0.99 -41.99
CA ALA A 148 -43.79 -1.56 -43.24
C ALA A 148 -44.36 -2.97 -43.50
N LYS A 149 -44.59 -3.76 -42.45
CA LYS A 149 -45.26 -5.07 -42.52
C LYS A 149 -46.73 -4.91 -42.97
N GLU A 150 -47.47 -3.94 -42.42
CA GLU A 150 -48.86 -3.65 -42.80
C GLU A 150 -48.99 -3.16 -44.25
N THR A 151 -48.04 -2.34 -44.71
CA THR A 151 -47.99 -1.79 -46.08
C THR A 151 -47.30 -2.71 -47.10
N ASN A 152 -47.04 -3.97 -46.74
CA ASN A 152 -46.41 -4.99 -47.59
C ASN A 152 -44.98 -4.63 -48.11
N LYS A 153 -44.28 -3.70 -47.44
CA LYS A 153 -42.91 -3.27 -47.76
C LYS A 153 -41.87 -4.14 -47.05
N ARG A 154 -41.75 -5.40 -47.48
CA ARG A 154 -40.94 -6.44 -46.83
C ARG A 154 -39.46 -6.06 -46.62
N ASN A 155 -38.83 -5.41 -47.59
CA ASN A 155 -37.42 -5.00 -47.50
C ASN A 155 -37.17 -3.99 -46.37
N VAL A 156 -38.07 -3.00 -46.22
CA VAL A 156 -37.99 -1.97 -45.17
C VAL A 156 -38.20 -2.59 -43.80
N MET A 157 -39.17 -3.51 -43.68
CA MET A 157 -39.41 -4.27 -42.46
C MET A 157 -38.15 -5.02 -42.02
N ILE A 158 -37.55 -5.82 -42.91
CA ILE A 158 -36.35 -6.61 -42.58
C ILE A 158 -35.20 -5.69 -42.14
N LEU A 159 -34.92 -4.62 -42.90
CA LEU A 159 -33.83 -3.71 -42.59
C LEU A 159 -33.99 -3.06 -41.20
N LYS A 160 -35.19 -2.57 -40.90
CA LYS A 160 -35.49 -1.89 -39.65
C LYS A 160 -35.49 -2.84 -38.46
N SER A 161 -36.06 -4.04 -38.61
CA SER A 161 -35.96 -5.09 -37.58
C SER A 161 -34.52 -5.49 -37.30
N ARG A 162 -33.66 -5.63 -38.33
CA ARG A 162 -32.23 -5.95 -38.14
C ARG A 162 -31.48 -4.82 -37.45
N ARG A 163 -31.76 -3.56 -37.77
CA ARG A 163 -31.17 -2.40 -37.07
C ARG A 163 -31.57 -2.41 -35.59
N ALA A 164 -32.85 -2.63 -35.29
CA ALA A 164 -33.33 -2.75 -33.92
C ALA A 164 -32.66 -3.92 -33.16
N GLY A 165 -32.47 -5.07 -33.83
CA GLY A 165 -31.73 -6.20 -33.27
C GLY A 165 -30.29 -5.83 -32.88
N ARG A 166 -29.53 -5.23 -33.80
CA ARG A 166 -28.13 -4.82 -33.52
C ARG A 166 -28.02 -3.81 -32.37
N LEU A 167 -28.95 -2.84 -32.30
CA LEU A 167 -28.98 -1.87 -31.20
C LEU A 167 -29.32 -2.55 -29.88
N LYS A 168 -30.22 -3.54 -29.88
CA LYS A 168 -30.53 -4.33 -28.69
C LYS A 168 -29.32 -5.14 -28.21
N ASP A 169 -28.63 -5.81 -29.12
CA ASP A 169 -27.41 -6.56 -28.81
C ASP A 169 -26.32 -5.64 -28.26
N SER A 170 -26.22 -4.41 -28.80
CA SER A 170 -25.32 -3.38 -28.28
C SER A 170 -25.70 -2.96 -26.85
N ASN A 171 -26.99 -2.71 -26.58
CA ASN A 171 -27.44 -2.31 -25.26
C ASN A 171 -27.15 -3.35 -24.18
N ILE A 172 -27.29 -4.64 -24.48
CA ILE A 172 -26.95 -5.71 -23.52
C ILE A 172 -25.49 -5.58 -23.06
N LYS A 173 -24.55 -5.33 -23.98
CA LYS A 173 -23.13 -5.14 -23.66
C LYS A 173 -22.87 -3.84 -22.89
N LEU A 174 -23.56 -2.76 -23.26
CA LEU A 174 -23.43 -1.47 -22.60
C LEU A 174 -24.00 -1.49 -21.17
N GLU A 175 -25.08 -2.24 -20.95
CA GLU A 175 -25.66 -2.48 -19.61
C GLU A 175 -24.70 -3.28 -18.72
N GLU A 176 -24.05 -4.30 -19.25
CA GLU A 176 -23.02 -5.06 -18.54
C GLU A 176 -21.84 -4.17 -18.13
N LEU A 177 -21.35 -3.34 -19.07
CA LEU A 177 -20.33 -2.33 -18.78
C LEU A 177 -20.78 -1.36 -17.67
N TYR A 178 -22.02 -0.88 -17.75
CA TYR A 178 -22.56 0.04 -16.75
C TYR A 178 -22.55 -0.58 -15.36
N LYS A 179 -22.94 -1.86 -15.23
CA LYS A 179 -22.88 -2.61 -13.96
C LYS A 179 -21.45 -2.70 -13.41
N LYS A 180 -20.46 -2.97 -14.27
CA LYS A 180 -19.05 -2.99 -13.86
C LYS A 180 -18.53 -1.63 -13.43
N MET A 181 -18.91 -0.55 -14.13
CA MET A 181 -18.62 0.82 -13.70
C MET A 181 -19.28 1.17 -12.37
N GLU A 182 -20.48 0.67 -12.11
CA GLU A 182 -21.19 0.87 -10.84
C GLU A 182 -20.47 0.19 -9.67
N VAL A 183 -19.98 -1.05 -9.85
CA VAL A 183 -19.15 -1.73 -8.84
C VAL A 183 -17.93 -0.86 -8.50
N LEU A 184 -17.18 -0.43 -9.52
CA LEU A 184 -16.01 0.42 -9.33
C LEU A 184 -16.34 1.72 -8.61
N TYR A 185 -17.43 2.37 -9.00
CA TYR A 185 -17.85 3.62 -8.41
C TYR A 185 -18.18 3.46 -6.92
N ARG A 186 -18.95 2.44 -6.54
CA ARG A 186 -19.34 2.17 -5.14
C ARG A 186 -18.10 1.87 -4.29
N VAL A 187 -17.21 1.03 -4.80
CA VAL A 187 -15.98 0.65 -4.11
C VAL A 187 -15.04 1.85 -3.95
N LEU A 188 -14.74 2.58 -5.02
CA LEU A 188 -13.89 3.78 -4.96
C LEU A 188 -14.45 4.82 -3.99
N THR A 189 -15.76 5.03 -4.00
CA THR A 189 -16.43 5.99 -3.10
C THR A 189 -16.26 5.55 -1.64
N LYS A 190 -16.49 4.27 -1.32
CA LYS A 190 -16.32 3.75 0.04
C LYS A 190 -14.87 3.72 0.51
N MET A 191 -13.94 3.35 -0.37
CA MET A 191 -12.51 3.43 -0.09
C MET A 191 -12.08 4.88 0.16
N TYR A 192 -12.63 5.85 -0.57
CA TYR A 192 -12.38 7.27 -0.32
C TYR A 192 -12.88 7.71 1.05
N GLU A 193 -14.11 7.33 1.42
CA GLU A 193 -14.67 7.64 2.74
C GLU A 193 -13.80 7.05 3.87
N ASN A 194 -13.54 5.73 3.83
CA ASN A 194 -12.77 5.05 4.87
C ASN A 194 -11.33 5.58 4.93
N SER A 195 -10.70 5.81 3.79
CA SER A 195 -9.34 6.34 3.73
C SER A 195 -9.25 7.79 4.18
N ALA A 196 -10.28 8.61 3.96
CA ALA A 196 -10.31 9.99 4.45
C ALA A 196 -10.32 10.05 5.98
N ILE A 197 -11.12 9.17 6.62
CA ILE A 197 -11.15 9.04 8.08
C ILE A 197 -9.79 8.54 8.59
N LEU A 198 -9.23 7.50 7.97
CA LEU A 198 -7.92 6.97 8.33
C LEU A 198 -6.81 8.02 8.19
N ALA A 199 -6.85 8.86 7.15
CA ALA A 199 -5.89 9.94 6.95
C ALA A 199 -5.84 10.89 8.15
N GLU A 200 -7.02 11.28 8.62
CA GLU A 200 -7.19 12.22 9.73
C GLU A 200 -6.77 11.58 11.05
N ASP A 201 -7.21 10.36 11.32
CA ASP A 201 -6.82 9.60 12.51
C ASP A 201 -5.31 9.38 12.59
N ILE A 202 -4.66 8.95 11.51
CA ILE A 202 -3.21 8.75 11.47
C ILE A 202 -2.49 10.10 11.65
N GLN A 203 -2.98 11.17 11.06
CA GLN A 203 -2.40 12.51 11.22
C GLN A 203 -2.43 12.95 12.69
N ASP A 204 -3.53 12.73 13.39
CA ASP A 204 -3.68 13.05 14.81
C ASP A 204 -2.80 12.14 15.68
N GLN A 205 -2.75 10.83 15.38
CA GLN A 205 -1.86 9.89 16.06
C GLN A 205 -0.39 10.29 15.91
N VAL A 206 0.04 10.69 14.71
CA VAL A 206 1.40 11.17 14.46
C VAL A 206 1.72 12.41 15.30
N ALA A 207 0.78 13.35 15.43
CA ALA A 207 0.96 14.54 16.25
C ALA A 207 1.15 14.20 17.73
N VAL A 208 0.35 13.26 18.27
CA VAL A 208 0.47 12.78 19.66
C VAL A 208 1.79 12.02 19.85
N LYS A 209 2.13 11.10 18.95
CA LYS A 209 3.37 10.31 19.02
C LYS A 209 4.62 11.18 18.89
N GLU A 210 4.55 12.28 18.14
CA GLU A 210 5.62 13.27 18.10
C GLU A 210 5.82 13.96 19.45
N GLN A 211 4.74 14.32 20.15
CA GLN A 211 4.82 14.90 21.49
C GLN A 211 5.34 13.88 22.51
N GLU A 212 4.85 12.64 22.47
CA GLU A 212 5.35 11.54 23.31
C GLU A 212 6.85 11.33 23.10
N ARG A 213 7.30 11.26 21.84
CA ARG A 213 8.73 11.10 21.52
C ARG A 213 9.57 12.27 22.03
N LYS A 214 9.10 13.52 21.89
CA LYS A 214 9.77 14.71 22.46
C LYS A 214 9.84 14.62 23.99
N ALA A 215 8.77 14.19 24.65
CA ALA A 215 8.73 14.01 26.09
C ALA A 215 9.66 12.88 26.57
N ILE A 216 9.73 11.75 25.86
CA ILE A 216 10.65 10.64 26.14
C ILE A 216 12.10 11.13 25.99
N HIS A 217 12.43 11.85 24.92
CA HIS A 217 13.78 12.42 24.73
C HIS A 217 14.15 13.43 25.82
N ALA A 218 13.25 14.34 26.19
CA ALA A 218 13.48 15.30 27.26
C ALA A 218 13.61 14.62 28.63
N SER A 219 12.77 13.61 28.90
CA SER A 219 12.80 12.82 30.13
C SER A 219 14.06 11.97 30.23
N HIS A 220 14.57 11.43 29.12
CA HIS A 220 15.83 10.68 29.10
C HIS A 220 17.02 11.57 29.50
N GLY A 221 17.04 12.85 29.10
CA GLY A 221 18.05 13.82 29.56
C GLY A 221 18.01 14.09 31.08
N ALA A 222 16.83 14.03 31.70
CA ALA A 222 16.66 14.16 33.15
C ALA A 222 16.87 12.82 33.90
N MET A 223 16.59 11.69 33.24
CA MET A 223 16.59 10.35 33.80
C MET A 223 17.95 9.65 33.66
N GLN A 224 18.82 10.04 32.69
CA GLN A 224 20.20 9.54 32.56
C GLN A 224 21.03 9.79 33.84
N SER A 225 20.69 10.82 34.61
CA SER A 225 21.28 11.12 35.92
C SER A 225 20.81 10.18 37.03
N ALA A 226 19.65 9.52 36.88
CA ALA A 226 19.06 8.58 37.85
C ALA A 226 19.20 7.11 37.42
N MET A 227 19.31 6.83 36.12
CA MET A 227 19.33 5.49 35.51
C MET A 227 20.67 4.74 35.70
N SER A 228 21.75 5.43 36.06
CA SER A 228 23.02 4.78 36.43
C SER A 228 22.91 3.95 37.72
N ILE A 229 21.78 4.03 38.45
CA ILE A 229 21.61 3.45 39.78
C ILE A 229 20.66 2.22 39.77
N ILE A 230 19.79 2.05 38.77
CA ILE A 230 18.74 1.02 38.81
C ILE A 230 18.82 0.13 37.56
N GLN A 231 19.19 -1.13 37.78
CA GLN A 231 19.29 -2.17 36.76
C GLN A 231 17.98 -2.38 36.00
N GLY A 232 18.11 -2.47 34.67
CA GLY A 232 17.40 -3.44 33.82
C GLY A 232 15.93 -3.20 33.52
N ASP A 233 15.64 -2.56 32.38
CA ASP A 233 14.50 -2.89 31.51
C ASP A 233 14.79 -2.38 30.08
N PRO A 234 14.13 -2.90 29.02
CA PRO A 234 14.39 -2.46 27.66
C PRO A 234 14.08 -0.96 27.54
N ASP A 235 14.99 -0.24 26.88
CA ASP A 235 14.90 1.21 26.68
C ASP A 235 13.50 1.54 26.11
N GLN A 236 12.72 2.37 26.82
CA GLN A 236 11.35 2.74 26.43
C GLN A 236 11.30 3.27 24.99
N ARG A 237 12.42 3.83 24.52
CA ARG A 237 12.64 4.22 23.14
C ARG A 237 12.58 3.05 22.15
N ALA A 238 13.20 1.91 22.46
CA ALA A 238 13.18 0.73 21.59
C ALA A 238 11.78 0.10 21.49
N MET A 239 11.03 0.12 22.59
CA MET A 239 9.62 -0.31 22.59
C MET A 239 8.73 0.65 21.79
N PHE A 240 8.96 1.96 21.94
CA PHE A 240 8.30 2.99 21.13
C PHE A 240 8.60 2.82 19.65
N ASP A 241 9.87 2.71 19.27
CA ASP A 241 10.30 2.56 17.88
C ASP A 241 9.71 1.29 17.24
N MET A 242 9.62 0.17 17.99
CA MET A 242 8.98 -1.07 17.52
C MET A 242 7.46 -0.91 17.34
N ALA A 243 6.78 -0.20 18.24
CA ALA A 243 5.34 0.08 18.09
C ALA A 243 5.10 0.97 16.86
N MET A 244 5.95 1.96 16.65
CA MET A 244 5.87 2.84 15.49
C MET A 244 6.14 2.10 14.17
N GLU A 245 7.07 1.15 14.14
CA GLU A 245 7.32 0.29 12.96
C GLU A 245 6.05 -0.49 12.57
N ASN A 246 5.33 -1.06 13.53
CA ASN A 246 4.09 -1.79 13.26
C ASN A 246 2.97 -0.89 12.73
N ILE A 247 2.77 0.30 13.33
CA ILE A 247 1.78 1.27 12.83
C ILE A 247 2.15 1.68 11.40
N THR A 248 3.43 1.91 11.14
CA THR A 248 3.95 2.26 9.82
C THR A 248 3.66 1.16 8.80
N GLU A 249 3.87 -0.10 9.16
CA GLU A 249 3.60 -1.25 8.30
C GLU A 249 2.09 -1.38 7.98
N ASP A 250 1.21 -1.16 8.96
CA ASP A 250 -0.25 -1.18 8.74
C ASP A 250 -0.70 -0.06 7.79
N VAL A 251 -0.23 1.17 8.01
CA VAL A 251 -0.53 2.32 7.14
C VAL A 251 -0.01 2.07 5.72
N ALA A 252 1.21 1.55 5.58
CA ALA A 252 1.79 1.23 4.28
C ALA A 252 0.95 0.20 3.51
N ASN A 253 0.50 -0.87 4.19
CA ASN A 253 -0.35 -1.89 3.58
C ASN A 253 -1.70 -1.32 3.12
N LYS A 254 -2.34 -0.46 3.92
CA LYS A 254 -3.59 0.22 3.58
C LYS A 254 -3.42 1.17 2.39
N VAL A 255 -2.35 1.97 2.36
CA VAL A 255 -2.03 2.86 1.23
C VAL A 255 -1.78 2.03 -0.04
N GLY A 256 -1.02 0.95 0.05
CA GLY A 256 -0.71 0.08 -1.09
C GLY A 256 -1.95 -0.59 -1.68
N GLU A 257 -2.90 -1.02 -0.86
CA GLU A 257 -4.18 -1.56 -1.35
C GLU A 257 -4.99 -0.51 -2.12
N MET A 258 -5.05 0.72 -1.60
CA MET A 258 -5.72 1.83 -2.25
C MET A 258 -5.11 2.15 -3.61
N GLU A 259 -3.78 2.23 -3.69
CA GLU A 259 -3.07 2.48 -4.93
C GLU A 259 -3.31 1.37 -5.96
N ARG A 260 -3.22 0.10 -5.54
CA ARG A 260 -3.49 -1.03 -6.41
C ARG A 260 -4.90 -0.97 -6.99
N PHE A 261 -5.91 -0.70 -6.16
CA PHE A 261 -7.28 -0.62 -6.64
C PHE A 261 -7.53 0.59 -7.54
N MET A 262 -6.93 1.75 -7.24
CA MET A 262 -6.98 2.91 -8.13
C MET A 262 -6.32 2.64 -9.48
N GLU A 263 -5.23 1.87 -9.51
CA GLU A 263 -4.54 1.48 -10.75
C GLU A 263 -5.42 0.53 -11.57
N VAL A 264 -5.99 -0.50 -10.95
CA VAL A 264 -6.96 -1.40 -11.60
C VAL A 264 -8.15 -0.62 -12.16
N SER A 265 -8.69 0.32 -11.36
CA SER A 265 -9.80 1.18 -11.77
C SER A 265 -9.44 2.09 -12.95
N ALA A 266 -8.23 2.66 -12.96
CA ALA A 266 -7.74 3.49 -14.05
C ALA A 266 -7.56 2.67 -15.33
N ASN A 267 -6.92 1.50 -15.25
CA ASN A 267 -6.71 0.62 -16.40
C ASN A 267 -8.04 0.16 -16.99
N PHE A 268 -9.03 -0.17 -16.16
CA PHE A 268 -10.39 -0.45 -16.63
C PHE A 268 -11.02 0.77 -17.32
N MET A 269 -10.91 1.97 -16.76
CA MET A 269 -11.46 3.17 -17.39
C MET A 269 -10.79 3.51 -18.73
N ASP A 270 -9.49 3.30 -18.84
CA ASP A 270 -8.70 3.60 -20.04
C ASP A 270 -8.91 2.56 -21.16
N SER A 271 -9.11 1.28 -20.79
CA SER A 271 -9.43 0.20 -21.73
C SER A 271 -10.87 0.26 -22.28
N VAL A 272 -11.75 1.05 -21.66
CA VAL A 272 -13.13 1.21 -22.12
C VAL A 272 -13.20 2.33 -23.15
N ASP A 273 -13.13 1.95 -24.44
CA ASP A 273 -13.58 2.83 -25.51
C ASP A 273 -15.11 2.76 -25.64
N LEU A 274 -15.78 3.72 -24.99
CA LEU A 274 -17.24 3.90 -25.04
C LEU A 274 -17.82 4.00 -26.46
N GLN A 275 -17.03 4.43 -27.44
CA GLN A 275 -17.52 4.60 -28.82
C GLN A 275 -17.60 3.27 -29.55
N ASN A 276 -16.71 2.34 -29.24
CA ASN A 276 -16.62 1.07 -29.94
C ASN A 276 -17.21 -0.10 -29.13
N GLY A 277 -17.40 0.05 -27.81
CA GLY A 277 -17.92 -1.01 -26.94
C GLY A 277 -17.08 -2.29 -27.00
N VAL A 278 -15.80 -2.13 -27.36
CA VAL A 278 -14.79 -3.17 -27.40
C VAL A 278 -14.01 -3.04 -26.10
N PHE A 279 -14.12 -4.08 -25.28
CA PHE A 279 -13.40 -4.17 -24.01
C PHE A 279 -12.06 -4.84 -24.26
N GLU A 280 -11.02 -4.35 -23.57
CA GLU A 280 -9.83 -5.15 -23.36
C GLU A 280 -10.16 -6.21 -22.30
N GLU A 281 -10.13 -7.49 -22.69
CA GLU A 281 -10.46 -8.63 -21.83
C GLU A 281 -9.61 -8.64 -20.53
N GLU A 282 -8.41 -8.07 -20.60
CA GLU A 282 -7.49 -7.89 -19.49
C GLU A 282 -8.07 -7.01 -18.37
N GLY A 283 -8.67 -5.86 -18.71
CA GLY A 283 -9.25 -4.95 -17.71
C GLY A 283 -10.43 -5.57 -16.95
N LEU A 284 -11.24 -6.39 -17.64
CA LEU A 284 -12.35 -7.13 -17.02
C LEU A 284 -11.84 -8.25 -16.12
N ASN A 285 -10.82 -8.99 -16.56
CA ASN A 285 -10.22 -10.06 -15.77
C ASN A 285 -9.60 -9.54 -14.46
N MET A 286 -8.93 -8.39 -14.50
CA MET A 286 -8.37 -7.75 -13.30
C MET A 286 -9.46 -7.35 -12.29
N LEU A 287 -10.62 -6.85 -12.77
CA LEU A 287 -11.75 -6.56 -11.90
C LEU A 287 -12.33 -7.82 -11.27
N GLU A 288 -12.51 -8.88 -12.07
CA GLU A 288 -13.02 -10.15 -11.54
C GLU A 288 -12.07 -10.78 -10.53
N GLU A 289 -10.76 -10.73 -10.79
CA GLU A 289 -9.74 -11.21 -9.86
C GLU A 289 -9.80 -10.43 -8.55
N TRP A 290 -9.87 -9.09 -8.63
CA TRP A 290 -10.06 -8.25 -7.46
C TRP A 290 -11.38 -8.56 -6.74
N GLU A 291 -12.50 -8.75 -7.43
CA GLU A 291 -13.79 -9.12 -6.83
C GLU A 291 -13.70 -10.45 -6.07
N LYS A 292 -12.94 -11.42 -6.60
CA LYS A 292 -12.73 -12.76 -6.01
C LYS A 292 -11.77 -12.74 -4.82
N GLU A 293 -10.85 -11.77 -4.73
CA GLU A 293 -9.95 -11.63 -3.59
C GLU A 293 -10.72 -11.26 -2.32
N SER A 294 -10.83 -12.19 -1.37
CA SER A 294 -11.72 -12.09 -0.20
C SER A 294 -11.33 -11.04 0.85
N ASN A 295 -10.08 -10.56 0.88
CA ASN A 295 -9.56 -9.77 2.00
C ASN A 295 -9.17 -8.36 1.55
N SER A 296 -10.02 -7.39 1.85
CA SER A 296 -9.70 -5.96 1.78
C SER A 296 -9.41 -5.43 3.19
N LEU A 297 -8.26 -4.81 3.41
CA LEU A 297 -7.90 -4.18 4.68
C LEU A 297 -8.67 -2.87 4.88
N LEU A 298 -9.03 -2.19 3.79
CA LEU A 298 -9.76 -0.92 3.82
C LEU A 298 -11.27 -1.06 3.88
N LEU A 299 -11.82 -2.12 3.29
CA LEU A 299 -13.27 -2.33 3.20
C LEU A 299 -13.75 -3.45 4.14
N GLY A 300 -12.88 -4.36 4.56
CA GLY A 300 -13.26 -5.48 5.43
C GLY A 300 -14.48 -6.25 4.90
N GLU A 301 -15.50 -6.42 5.76
CA GLU A 301 -16.77 -7.07 5.41
C GLU A 301 -17.66 -6.23 4.47
N GLU A 302 -17.43 -4.91 4.40
CA GLU A 302 -18.24 -4.02 3.57
C GLU A 302 -18.06 -4.33 2.08
N LYS A 303 -16.90 -4.86 1.66
CA LYS A 303 -16.65 -5.26 0.27
C LYS A 303 -17.73 -6.22 -0.24
N SER A 304 -18.04 -7.27 0.52
CA SER A 304 -19.07 -8.24 0.13
C SER A 304 -20.45 -7.61 0.05
N SER A 305 -20.77 -6.70 0.96
CA SER A 305 -22.04 -5.97 0.92
C SER A 305 -22.15 -5.08 -0.33
N LEU A 306 -21.08 -4.36 -0.69
CA LEU A 306 -21.05 -3.47 -1.86
C LEU A 306 -21.19 -4.25 -3.17
N LEU A 307 -20.55 -5.42 -3.26
CA LEU A 307 -20.70 -6.31 -4.41
C LEU A 307 -22.13 -6.86 -4.53
N LEU A 308 -22.79 -7.17 -3.41
CA LEU A 308 -24.19 -7.61 -3.42
C LEU A 308 -25.13 -6.49 -3.84
N GLN A 309 -24.91 -5.26 -3.34
CA GLN A 309 -25.70 -4.09 -3.71
C GLN A 309 -25.56 -3.76 -5.19
N ALA A 310 -24.34 -3.80 -5.73
CA ALA A 310 -24.08 -3.53 -7.15
C ALA A 310 -24.72 -4.58 -8.09
N ASN A 311 -24.92 -5.80 -7.62
CA ASN A 311 -25.58 -6.87 -8.37
C ASN A 311 -27.10 -6.90 -8.19
N ASN A 312 -27.66 -6.06 -7.31
CA ASN A 312 -29.07 -6.03 -7.02
C ASN A 312 -29.78 -4.94 -7.84
N ASP A 313 -30.56 -5.35 -8.85
CA ASP A 313 -31.31 -4.43 -9.72
C ASP A 313 -32.37 -3.57 -8.97
N SER A 314 -32.68 -3.88 -7.70
CA SER A 314 -33.60 -3.08 -6.87
C SER A 314 -32.92 -1.92 -6.12
N GLU A 315 -31.60 -1.94 -5.95
CA GLU A 315 -30.83 -0.86 -5.32
C GLU A 315 -30.14 0.01 -6.38
N VAL A 316 -30.92 0.88 -7.02
CA VAL A 316 -30.40 1.78 -8.05
C VAL A 316 -29.46 2.81 -7.44
N LEU A 317 -28.21 2.85 -7.92
CA LEU A 317 -27.24 3.86 -7.55
C LEU A 317 -27.69 5.26 -7.98
N ASP A 318 -27.77 6.18 -7.02
CA ASP A 318 -27.94 7.61 -7.30
C ASP A 318 -26.59 8.26 -7.59
N LEU A 319 -26.34 8.55 -8.87
CA LEU A 319 -25.13 9.23 -9.34
C LEU A 319 -25.15 10.74 -9.06
N ASP A 320 -26.33 11.32 -8.77
CA ASP A 320 -26.48 12.75 -8.51
C ASP A 320 -26.27 13.09 -7.02
N ALA A 321 -26.17 12.07 -6.17
CA ALA A 321 -25.85 12.23 -4.76
C ALA A 321 -24.52 13.01 -4.61
N PRO A 322 -24.47 13.99 -3.68
CA PRO A 322 -23.24 14.71 -3.40
C PRO A 322 -22.19 13.71 -2.94
N MET A 323 -20.99 13.79 -3.54
CA MET A 323 -19.84 13.08 -3.00
C MET A 323 -19.67 13.49 -1.54
N PRO A 324 -19.33 12.57 -0.63
CA PRO A 324 -18.97 12.94 0.73
C PRO A 324 -17.83 13.94 0.64
N GLU A 325 -18.14 15.21 0.91
CA GLU A 325 -17.13 16.25 0.98
C GLU A 325 -16.20 15.84 2.12
N ARG A 326 -14.87 15.95 1.93
CA ARG A 326 -13.92 15.94 3.05
C ARG A 326 -14.59 16.73 4.16
N ALA A 327 -14.73 16.18 5.36
CA ALA A 327 -15.28 16.88 6.51
C ALA A 327 -14.55 18.22 6.59
N LYS A 328 -15.14 19.26 6.00
CA LYS A 328 -14.60 20.60 6.03
C LYS A 328 -14.70 20.91 7.51
N LYS A 329 -13.57 21.16 8.15
CA LYS A 329 -13.51 21.72 9.50
C LYS A 329 -14.49 22.87 9.58
N THR A 330 -15.71 22.56 10.00
CA THR A 330 -16.73 23.52 10.36
C THR A 330 -16.28 23.95 11.74
N GLY A 331 -15.54 25.06 11.74
CA GLY A 331 -14.99 25.78 12.89
C GLY A 331 -14.92 25.04 14.22
N GLY A 332 -13.73 24.58 14.59
CA GLY A 332 -13.22 24.69 15.96
C GLY A 332 -14.04 24.11 17.12
N ALA A 333 -15.06 23.29 16.88
CA ALA A 333 -15.76 22.59 17.96
C ALA A 333 -14.96 21.33 18.26
N ASN A 334 -14.04 21.47 19.22
CA ASN A 334 -13.29 20.36 19.76
C ASN A 334 -14.30 19.38 20.38
N GLN A 335 -14.21 18.08 20.06
CA GLN A 335 -15.11 17.04 20.58
C GLN A 335 -15.12 16.97 22.12
N TYR A 336 -14.18 17.68 22.76
CA TYR A 336 -14.06 17.80 24.20
C TYR A 336 -14.82 18.95 24.85
N ASP A 337 -15.50 19.82 24.08
CA ASP A 337 -16.28 20.93 24.66
C ASP A 337 -17.48 20.44 25.52
N SER A 338 -17.90 19.18 25.35
CA SER A 338 -18.91 18.55 26.22
C SER A 338 -18.37 18.09 27.58
N PHE A 339 -17.05 18.03 27.78
CA PHE A 339 -16.46 17.63 29.07
C PHE A 339 -16.19 18.81 30.01
N PHE A 340 -16.38 20.04 29.53
CA PHE A 340 -16.15 21.27 30.31
C PHE A 340 -17.41 22.09 30.58
N ASN A 341 -18.60 21.53 30.31
CA ASN A 341 -19.90 22.12 30.67
C ASN A 341 -20.53 21.46 31.89
#